data_AF-A0A1C3NL38-F1
#
_entry.id   AF-A0A1C3NL38-F1
#
_cell.length_a   1.000
_cell.length_b   1.000
_cell.length_c   1.000
_cell.angle_alpha   90.00
_cell.angle_beta   90.00
_cell.angle_gamma   90.00
#
_symmetry.space_group_name_H-M   'P 1'
#
loop_
_entity.id
_entity.type
_entity.pdbx_description
1 polymer ?
#
loop_
_entity_poly.entity_id
_entity_poly.type
_entity_poly.pdbx_seq_one_letter_code
_entity_poly.pdbx_strand_id
1 'polypeptide(L)'
;MPIFDPARRQVLKGSAAVMAAGALGSLSALQSRQAHAAASPSTQLAPVPSRYGPLAPVADQSTGLPLLQLQLPQGFSYRSFGWSGDRMDDGQPCPDRHDGMAVVGLRRPDWRPGSDPLRGLEYVLIRNHERGAGSPFRAPAMYDTGIVSGTQSAGGGTTTLSYGRRGWGSLEPSLGGTLVNCAGGPTP
;
A
#
# COMPACT_ATOMS: atom_id res chain seq x y z
N MET A 1 -20.34 -61.58 36.19
CA MET A 1 -20.18 -61.94 34.75
C MET A 1 -20.73 -60.77 33.94
N PRO A 2 -19.92 -60.02 33.18
CA PRO A 2 -20.44 -58.95 32.33
C PRO A 2 -21.14 -59.59 31.12
N ILE A 3 -22.40 -59.20 30.91
CA ILE A 3 -23.23 -59.66 29.79
C ILE A 3 -22.69 -58.99 28.51
N PHE A 4 -22.20 -59.78 27.56
CA PHE A 4 -21.89 -59.31 26.22
C PHE A 4 -23.21 -58.92 25.53
N ASP A 5 -23.43 -57.63 25.32
CA ASP A 5 -24.60 -57.12 24.59
C ASP A 5 -24.22 -56.82 23.12
N PRO A 6 -24.61 -57.67 22.16
CA PRO A 6 -24.33 -57.47 20.73
C PRO A 6 -24.99 -56.21 20.16
N ALA A 7 -26.05 -55.68 20.80
CA ALA A 7 -26.74 -54.47 20.34
C ALA A 7 -25.84 -53.23 20.45
N ARG A 8 -25.07 -53.08 21.54
CA ARG A 8 -24.09 -51.97 21.69
C ARG A 8 -23.03 -51.96 20.58
N ARG A 9 -22.57 -53.15 20.17
CA ARG A 9 -21.58 -53.29 19.10
C ARG A 9 -22.15 -52.92 17.73
N GLN A 10 -23.43 -53.23 17.49
CA GLN A 10 -24.09 -52.84 16.25
C GLN A 10 -24.36 -51.33 16.18
N VAL A 11 -24.73 -50.69 17.28
CA VAL A 11 -24.90 -49.22 17.35
C VAL A 11 -23.60 -48.49 17.04
N LEU A 12 -22.47 -48.91 17.62
CA LEU A 12 -21.14 -48.33 17.36
C LEU A 12 -20.67 -48.53 15.90
N LYS A 13 -20.97 -49.69 15.30
CA LYS A 13 -20.66 -49.95 13.89
C LYS A 13 -21.55 -49.13 12.95
N GLY A 14 -22.84 -48.97 13.29
CA GLY A 14 -23.79 -48.15 12.54
C GLY A 14 -23.45 -46.66 12.59
N SER A 15 -23.06 -46.14 13.76
CA SER A 15 -22.67 -44.73 13.91
C SER A 15 -21.37 -44.39 13.17
N ALA A 16 -20.37 -45.28 13.18
CA ALA A 16 -19.14 -45.11 12.40
C ALA A 16 -19.42 -45.05 10.89
N ALA A 17 -20.32 -45.89 10.38
CA ALA A 17 -20.71 -45.89 8.97
C ALA A 17 -21.44 -44.59 8.56
N VAL A 18 -22.33 -44.07 9.40
CA VAL A 18 -23.04 -42.81 9.16
C VAL A 18 -22.08 -41.62 9.14
N MET A 19 -21.12 -41.57 10.06
CA MET A 19 -20.09 -40.51 10.11
C MET A 19 -19.18 -40.55 8.87
N ALA A 20 -18.77 -41.74 8.43
CA ALA A 20 -17.96 -41.89 7.22
C ALA A 20 -18.72 -41.47 5.95
N ALA A 21 -20.00 -41.84 5.84
CA ALA A 21 -20.85 -41.42 4.72
C ALA A 21 -21.06 -39.89 4.70
N GLY A 22 -21.26 -39.28 5.88
CA GLY A 22 -21.35 -37.82 6.01
C GLY A 22 -20.06 -37.09 5.61
N ALA A 23 -18.90 -37.63 5.98
CA ALA A 23 -17.59 -37.06 5.62
C ALA A 23 -17.29 -37.19 4.12
N LEU A 24 -17.62 -38.34 3.51
CA LEU A 24 -17.48 -38.53 2.06
C LEU A 24 -18.45 -37.64 1.27
N GLY A 25 -19.69 -37.49 1.75
CA GLY A 25 -20.68 -36.59 1.15
C GLY A 25 -20.24 -35.13 1.20
N SER A 26 -19.71 -34.67 2.34
CA SER A 26 -19.23 -33.29 2.49
C SER A 26 -17.96 -33.02 1.68
N LEU A 27 -17.02 -33.96 1.63
CA LEU A 27 -15.84 -33.86 0.74
C LEU A 27 -16.27 -33.82 -0.73
N SER A 28 -17.19 -34.67 -1.15
CA SER A 28 -17.66 -34.70 -2.55
C SER A 28 -18.40 -33.40 -2.92
N ALA A 29 -19.16 -32.81 -2.00
CA ALA A 29 -19.78 -31.50 -2.17
C ALA A 29 -18.74 -30.36 -2.22
N LEU A 30 -17.66 -30.43 -1.44
CA LEU A 30 -16.52 -29.51 -1.53
C LEU A 30 -15.80 -29.66 -2.87
N GLN A 31 -15.58 -30.90 -3.33
CA GLN A 31 -14.97 -31.22 -4.60
C GLN A 31 -15.81 -30.70 -5.78
N SER A 32 -17.14 -30.85 -5.72
CA SER A 32 -18.05 -30.35 -6.76
C SER A 32 -18.10 -28.83 -6.78
N ARG A 33 -18.08 -28.16 -5.62
CA ARG A 33 -17.95 -26.70 -5.54
C ARG A 33 -16.63 -26.20 -6.11
N GLN A 34 -15.51 -26.89 -5.86
CA GLN A 34 -14.23 -26.55 -6.47
C GLN A 34 -14.23 -26.78 -7.99
N ALA A 35 -14.79 -27.88 -8.47
CA ALA A 35 -14.93 -28.15 -9.89
C ALA A 35 -15.82 -27.12 -10.60
N HIS A 36 -16.94 -26.73 -9.98
CA HIS A 36 -17.79 -25.64 -10.47
C HIS A 36 -17.10 -24.28 -10.44
N ALA A 37 -16.24 -23.99 -9.46
CA ALA A 37 -15.45 -22.77 -9.42
C ALA A 37 -14.35 -22.75 -10.50
N ALA A 38 -13.76 -23.89 -10.82
CA ALA A 38 -12.76 -24.03 -11.89
C ALA A 38 -13.38 -23.99 -13.30
N ALA A 39 -14.61 -24.51 -13.45
CA ALA A 39 -15.34 -24.53 -14.72
C ALA A 39 -16.20 -23.28 -14.95
N SER A 40 -16.51 -22.52 -13.90
CA SER A 40 -17.10 -21.19 -14.06
C SER A 40 -16.03 -20.31 -14.69
N PRO A 41 -16.28 -19.68 -15.85
CA PRO A 41 -15.38 -18.65 -16.34
C PRO A 41 -15.31 -17.63 -15.23
N SER A 42 -14.14 -17.50 -14.61
CA SER A 42 -13.90 -16.45 -13.65
C SER A 42 -14.38 -15.17 -14.33
N THR A 43 -15.18 -14.35 -13.64
CA THR A 43 -15.26 -12.93 -13.94
C THR A 43 -13.90 -12.29 -13.58
N GLN A 44 -12.79 -12.87 -14.03
CA GLN A 44 -11.59 -12.13 -14.32
C GLN A 44 -12.05 -11.17 -15.40
N LEU A 45 -12.31 -9.94 -14.97
CA LEU A 45 -12.20 -8.79 -15.85
C LEU A 45 -10.82 -8.93 -16.48
N ALA A 46 -10.76 -9.51 -17.68
CA ALA A 46 -9.55 -9.42 -18.48
C ALA A 46 -9.20 -7.93 -18.48
N PRO A 47 -7.94 -7.57 -18.16
CA PRO A 47 -7.55 -6.17 -18.13
C PRO A 47 -8.06 -5.52 -19.42
N VAL A 48 -8.87 -4.47 -19.29
CA VAL A 48 -9.39 -3.76 -20.45
C VAL A 48 -8.19 -3.45 -21.34
N PRO A 49 -8.21 -3.85 -22.63
CA PRO A 49 -7.09 -3.64 -23.52
C PRO A 49 -6.63 -2.19 -23.46
N SER A 50 -5.43 -1.97 -22.92
CA SER A 50 -4.88 -0.63 -22.78
C SER A 50 -4.61 -0.07 -24.16
N ARG A 51 -4.99 1.19 -24.40
CA ARG A 51 -4.63 1.93 -25.62
C ARG A 51 -3.12 2.09 -25.79
N TYR A 52 -2.36 1.87 -24.72
CA TYR A 52 -0.91 2.00 -24.68
C TYR A 52 -0.17 0.69 -24.98
N GLY A 53 -0.88 -0.42 -25.21
CA GLY A 53 -0.29 -1.73 -25.51
C GLY A 53 -0.09 -2.63 -24.27
N PRO A 54 0.55 -3.79 -24.45
CA PRO A 54 0.76 -4.76 -23.37
C PRO A 54 1.72 -4.20 -22.32
N LEU A 55 1.51 -4.61 -21.07
CA LEU A 55 2.39 -4.25 -19.96
C LEU A 55 3.61 -5.17 -19.96
N ALA A 56 4.80 -4.60 -19.72
CA ALA A 56 6.05 -5.34 -19.57
C ALA A 56 6.85 -4.78 -18.40
N PRO A 57 7.66 -5.59 -17.69
CA PRO A 57 8.50 -5.10 -16.61
C PRO A 57 9.44 -3.99 -17.09
N VAL A 58 9.47 -2.87 -16.38
CA VAL A 58 10.38 -1.75 -16.67
C VAL A 58 11.36 -1.58 -15.51
N ALA A 59 12.62 -1.31 -15.81
CA ALA A 59 13.62 -1.00 -14.79
C ALA A 59 13.39 0.40 -14.24
N ASP A 60 13.43 0.53 -12.92
CA ASP A 60 13.39 1.82 -12.23
C ASP A 60 14.64 2.65 -12.60
N GLN A 61 14.44 3.91 -12.96
CA GLN A 61 15.55 4.81 -13.26
C GLN A 61 16.41 5.15 -12.04
N SER A 62 15.90 5.01 -10.82
CA SER A 62 16.68 5.26 -9.60
C SER A 62 17.55 4.07 -9.20
N THR A 63 17.03 2.85 -9.25
CA THR A 63 17.75 1.64 -8.78
C THR A 63 18.32 0.77 -9.89
N GLY A 64 17.86 0.94 -11.14
CA GLY A 64 18.22 0.07 -12.27
C GLY A 64 17.54 -1.30 -12.23
N LEU A 65 16.70 -1.56 -11.24
CA LEU A 65 16.03 -2.84 -11.04
C LEU A 65 14.54 -2.74 -11.40
N PRO A 66 13.91 -3.79 -11.92
CA PRO A 66 12.46 -3.84 -12.08
C PRO A 66 11.82 -4.00 -10.70
N LEU A 67 11.55 -2.87 -10.03
CA LEU A 67 10.93 -2.86 -8.71
C LEU A 67 9.49 -3.38 -8.80
N LEU A 68 9.13 -4.25 -7.85
CA LEU A 68 7.77 -4.75 -7.60
C LEU A 68 7.03 -5.25 -8.86
N GLN A 69 7.76 -5.78 -9.85
CA GLN A 69 7.17 -6.16 -11.15
C GLN A 69 6.30 -5.03 -11.71
N LEU A 70 6.74 -3.77 -11.59
CA LEU A 70 6.01 -2.65 -12.15
C LEU A 70 6.07 -2.78 -13.67
N GLN A 71 4.95 -3.22 -14.23
CA GLN A 71 4.80 -3.43 -15.64
C GLN A 71 4.15 -2.18 -16.24
N LEU A 72 4.85 -1.56 -17.18
CA LEU A 72 4.36 -0.39 -17.89
C LEU A 72 4.23 -0.72 -19.38
N PRO A 73 3.35 -0.02 -20.11
CA PRO A 73 3.31 -0.14 -21.56
C PRO A 73 4.62 0.33 -22.19
N GLN A 74 4.86 -0.08 -23.43
CA GLN A 74 6.05 0.32 -24.17
C GLN A 74 6.16 1.86 -24.27
N GLY A 75 7.36 2.40 -24.01
CA GLY A 75 7.64 3.84 -24.07
C GLY A 75 7.45 4.59 -22.75
N PHE A 76 6.93 3.93 -21.72
CA PHE A 76 6.83 4.51 -20.39
C PHE A 76 8.05 4.16 -19.54
N SER A 77 8.44 5.09 -18.68
CA SER A 77 9.51 4.92 -17.70
C SER A 77 9.07 5.48 -16.36
N TYR A 78 9.61 4.96 -15.27
CA TYR A 78 9.36 5.47 -13.93
C TYR A 78 10.65 5.64 -13.15
N ARG A 79 10.55 6.42 -12.08
CA ARG A 79 11.63 6.67 -11.14
C ARG A 79 11.08 6.62 -9.72
N SER A 80 11.64 5.78 -8.87
CA SER A 80 11.33 5.73 -7.44
C SER A 80 12.02 6.88 -6.69
N PHE A 81 11.39 7.38 -5.62
CA PHE A 81 11.95 8.46 -4.80
C PHE A 81 11.38 8.42 -3.38
N GLY A 82 12.21 8.80 -2.39
CA GLY A 82 11.83 8.95 -0.99
C GLY A 82 11.30 7.66 -0.37
N TRP A 83 12.16 6.64 -0.24
CA TRP A 83 11.79 5.32 0.25
C TRP A 83 11.68 5.30 1.77
N SER A 84 10.81 4.46 2.31
CA SER A 84 10.66 4.29 3.76
C SER A 84 12.00 3.91 4.41
N GLY A 85 12.40 4.64 5.45
CA GLY A 85 13.67 4.44 6.15
C GLY A 85 14.87 5.16 5.54
N ASP A 86 14.78 5.65 4.29
CA ASP A 86 15.84 6.50 3.72
C ASP A 86 15.95 7.81 4.49
N ARG A 87 17.17 8.35 4.57
CA ARG A 87 17.43 9.61 5.25
C ARG A 87 16.85 10.78 4.44
N MET A 88 15.96 11.54 5.07
CA MET A 88 15.43 12.81 4.58
C MET A 88 16.45 13.94 4.78
N ASP A 89 16.16 15.12 4.24
CA ASP A 89 17.07 16.28 4.28
C ASP A 89 17.28 16.83 5.70
N ASP A 90 16.28 16.67 6.57
CA ASP A 90 16.37 17.01 8.00
C ASP A 90 17.16 15.97 8.82
N GLY A 91 17.57 14.87 8.18
CA GLY A 91 18.30 13.77 8.78
C GLY A 91 17.45 12.69 9.44
N GLN A 92 16.12 12.84 9.49
CA GLN A 92 15.23 11.80 9.99
C GLN A 92 14.99 10.71 8.93
N PRO A 93 14.65 9.47 9.34
CA PRO A 93 14.22 8.45 8.38
C PRO A 93 12.85 8.82 7.80
N CYS A 94 12.69 8.60 6.50
CA CYS A 94 11.41 8.76 5.81
C CYS A 94 10.37 7.83 6.45
N PRO A 95 9.21 8.36 6.91
CA PRO A 95 8.19 7.52 7.54
C PRO A 95 7.61 6.53 6.53
N ASP A 96 7.12 5.39 7.00
CA ASP A 96 6.48 4.38 6.15
C ASP A 96 5.04 4.76 5.77
N ARG A 97 4.33 3.84 5.10
CA ARG A 97 2.91 3.96 4.72
C ARG A 97 2.62 5.23 3.92
N HIS A 98 3.41 5.45 2.87
CA HIS A 98 3.13 6.51 1.90
C HIS A 98 1.75 6.34 1.29
N ASP A 99 0.94 7.38 1.34
CA ASP A 99 -0.40 7.42 0.76
C ASP A 99 -0.55 8.68 -0.11
N GLY A 100 -1.78 9.19 -0.25
CA GLY A 100 -2.15 10.24 -1.18
C GLY A 100 -1.21 11.45 -1.15
N MET A 101 -0.97 11.98 -2.35
CA MET A 101 -0.13 13.16 -2.53
C MET A 101 -0.72 14.11 -3.57
N ALA A 102 -0.46 15.40 -3.40
CA ALA A 102 -0.90 16.44 -4.30
C ALA A 102 0.17 17.49 -4.52
N VAL A 103 0.20 18.07 -5.72
CA VAL A 103 0.93 19.32 -5.98
C VAL A 103 0.14 20.46 -5.35
N VAL A 104 0.71 21.12 -4.34
CA VAL A 104 0.05 22.19 -3.58
C VAL A 104 0.56 23.57 -3.94
N GLY A 105 1.65 23.66 -4.71
CA GLY A 105 2.20 24.95 -5.09
C GLY A 105 3.41 24.88 -6.00
N LEU A 106 3.89 26.06 -6.36
CA LEU A 106 5.09 26.29 -7.14
C LEU A 106 6.04 27.16 -6.33
N ARG A 107 7.30 26.75 -6.25
CA ARG A 107 8.38 27.51 -5.62
C ARG A 107 9.39 27.94 -6.68
N ARG A 108 10.02 29.10 -6.45
CA ARG A 108 11.16 29.58 -7.24
C ARG A 108 12.24 30.16 -6.31
N PRO A 109 13.05 29.30 -5.67
CA PRO A 109 13.99 29.76 -4.66
C PRO A 109 15.05 30.72 -5.23
N ASP A 110 15.39 30.58 -6.52
CA ASP A 110 16.43 31.37 -7.20
C ASP A 110 15.89 32.50 -8.10
N TRP A 111 14.60 32.83 -8.03
CA TRP A 111 14.01 33.81 -8.95
C TRP A 111 14.52 35.23 -8.70
N ARG A 112 14.89 35.92 -9.79
CA ARG A 112 15.24 37.34 -9.80
C ARG A 112 14.42 38.08 -10.85
N PRO A 113 14.04 39.35 -10.63
CA PRO A 113 13.45 40.18 -11.68
C PRO A 113 14.33 40.17 -12.94
N GLY A 114 13.74 39.90 -14.11
CA GLY A 114 14.46 39.80 -15.39
C GLY A 114 15.13 38.45 -15.68
N SER A 115 15.04 37.45 -14.78
CA SER A 115 15.49 36.08 -15.06
C SER A 115 14.42 35.26 -15.80
N ASP A 116 14.84 34.23 -16.53
CA ASP A 116 13.95 33.30 -17.23
C ASP A 116 12.85 32.79 -16.28
N PRO A 117 11.56 32.99 -16.61
CA PRO A 117 10.44 32.64 -15.74
C PRO A 117 10.33 31.14 -15.44
N LEU A 118 10.99 30.27 -16.21
CA LEU A 118 11.01 28.82 -15.94
C LEU A 118 12.24 28.38 -15.15
N ARG A 119 13.23 29.27 -14.96
CA ARG A 119 14.47 28.94 -14.25
C ARG A 119 14.20 28.82 -12.75
N GLY A 120 14.58 27.67 -12.19
CA GLY A 120 14.40 27.37 -10.77
C GLY A 120 12.96 27.07 -10.36
N LEU A 121 12.06 26.82 -11.31
CA LEU A 121 10.69 26.41 -11.00
C LEU A 121 10.68 25.00 -10.40
N GLU A 122 10.09 24.87 -9.22
CA GLU A 122 9.89 23.61 -8.51
C GLU A 122 8.41 23.44 -8.16
N TYR A 123 7.87 22.26 -8.42
CA TYR A 123 6.59 21.82 -7.89
C TYR A 123 6.78 21.37 -6.46
N VAL A 124 5.89 21.81 -5.57
CA VAL A 124 5.84 21.41 -4.17
C VAL A 124 4.71 20.41 -4.01
N LEU A 125 5.05 19.20 -3.60
CA LEU A 125 4.10 18.14 -3.34
C LEU A 125 4.01 17.88 -1.84
N ILE A 126 2.82 17.64 -1.33
CA ILE A 126 2.61 17.13 0.03
C ILE A 126 2.16 15.68 -0.10
N ARG A 127 2.84 14.78 0.62
CA ARG A 127 2.55 13.34 0.68
C ARG A 127 2.13 12.95 2.08
N ASN A 128 1.05 12.20 2.18
CA ASN A 128 0.54 11.68 3.44
C ASN A 128 1.26 10.40 3.89
N HIS A 129 1.24 10.17 5.20
CA HIS A 129 1.68 8.93 5.82
C HIS A 129 0.54 8.32 6.66
N GLU A 130 -0.01 7.19 6.20
CA GLU A 130 -1.19 6.55 6.80
C GLU A 130 -0.84 5.72 8.05
N ARG A 131 -0.19 6.38 9.02
CA ARG A 131 0.27 5.75 10.26
C ARG A 131 -0.74 6.00 11.39
N GLY A 132 -1.05 4.97 12.15
CA GLY A 132 -1.90 5.05 13.34
C GLY A 132 -1.15 5.55 14.58
N ALA A 133 -1.60 5.15 15.76
CA ALA A 133 -0.87 5.41 17.00
C ALA A 133 0.50 4.71 16.94
N GLY A 134 1.56 5.43 17.26
CA GLY A 134 2.92 4.91 17.21
C GLY A 134 3.96 5.95 17.59
N SER A 135 5.19 5.75 17.13
CA SER A 135 6.24 6.76 17.26
C SER A 135 5.96 7.92 16.29
N PRO A 136 5.73 9.15 16.79
CA PRO A 136 5.55 10.32 15.94
C PRO A 136 6.86 10.64 15.24
N PHE A 137 6.82 10.82 13.93
CA PHE A 137 7.95 11.46 13.26
C PHE A 137 7.86 12.96 13.54
N ARG A 138 9.01 13.59 13.79
CA ARG A 138 9.03 15.00 14.19
C ARG A 138 9.03 15.86 12.94
N ALA A 139 8.12 16.81 12.88
CA ALA A 139 8.09 17.83 11.85
C ALA A 139 8.22 19.22 12.49
N PRO A 140 8.56 20.26 11.72
CA PRO A 140 8.57 21.64 12.22
C PRO A 140 7.24 22.06 12.84
N ALA A 141 6.13 21.57 12.30
CA ALA A 141 4.80 21.72 12.87
C ALA A 141 4.29 20.37 13.40
N MET A 142 3.78 20.37 14.63
CA MET A 142 3.10 19.21 15.24
C MET A 142 1.66 19.62 15.55
N TYR A 143 0.68 18.93 14.99
CA TYR A 143 -0.73 19.19 15.26
C TYR A 143 -1.09 18.79 16.70
N ASP A 144 -0.69 17.59 17.10
CA ASP A 144 -0.85 17.08 18.45
C ASP A 144 0.42 16.34 18.90
N THR A 145 0.85 16.58 20.14
CA THR A 145 1.96 15.88 20.79
C THR A 145 1.50 14.99 21.95
N GLY A 146 0.20 14.88 22.15
CA GLY A 146 -0.43 14.07 23.17
C GLY A 146 -0.26 12.56 22.97
N ILE A 147 -0.67 11.82 23.98
CA ILE A 147 -0.76 10.36 23.94
C ILE A 147 -2.17 10.01 23.47
N VAL A 148 -2.23 9.24 22.38
CA VAL A 148 -3.48 8.81 21.75
C VAL A 148 -3.89 7.43 22.28
N SER A 149 -2.93 6.53 22.52
CA SER A 149 -3.23 5.17 22.98
C SER A 149 -2.09 4.60 23.82
N GLY A 150 -2.34 4.37 25.11
CA GLY A 150 -1.35 3.81 26.05
C GLY A 150 -0.17 4.76 26.26
N THR A 151 0.95 4.49 25.60
CA THR A 151 2.15 5.36 25.58
C THR A 151 2.46 5.91 24.19
N GLN A 152 1.57 5.67 23.22
CA GLN A 152 1.79 5.99 21.81
C GLN A 152 1.12 7.32 21.45
N SER A 153 1.83 8.13 20.67
CA SER A 153 1.34 9.39 20.14
C SER A 153 0.82 9.22 18.71
N ALA A 154 0.34 10.30 18.12
CA ALA A 154 -0.09 10.34 16.73
C ALA A 154 1.11 10.15 15.78
N GLY A 155 1.19 8.96 15.16
CA GLY A 155 2.33 8.54 14.33
C GLY A 155 2.29 9.02 12.88
N GLY A 156 1.14 9.51 12.42
CA GLY A 156 0.93 10.02 11.08
C GLY A 156 1.42 11.44 10.90
N GLY A 157 1.27 11.93 9.68
CA GLY A 157 1.71 13.24 9.26
C GLY A 157 1.87 13.33 7.75
N THR A 158 2.57 14.38 7.32
CA THR A 158 2.91 14.64 5.92
C THR A 158 4.39 14.95 5.73
N THR A 159 4.91 14.59 4.56
CA THR A 159 6.20 15.03 4.04
C THR A 159 6.00 15.96 2.85
N THR A 160 6.88 16.95 2.70
CA THR A 160 6.94 17.85 1.55
C THR A 160 8.07 17.41 0.63
N LEU A 161 7.74 17.25 -0.65
CA LEU A 161 8.65 16.87 -1.72
C LEU A 161 8.77 18.02 -2.70
N SER A 162 9.98 18.28 -3.20
CA SER A 162 10.16 19.18 -4.35
C SER A 162 10.48 18.39 -5.61
N TYR A 163 9.91 18.82 -6.73
CA TYR A 163 10.20 18.28 -8.05
C TYR A 163 10.44 19.41 -9.03
N GLY A 164 11.62 19.45 -9.63
CA GLY A 164 12.00 20.50 -10.58
C GLY A 164 12.51 19.92 -11.90
N ARG A 165 13.08 20.80 -12.73
CA ARG A 165 13.62 20.40 -14.05
C ARG A 165 14.77 19.38 -13.97
N ARG A 166 15.45 19.29 -12.82
CA ARG A 166 16.52 18.31 -12.55
C ARG A 166 15.98 16.99 -11.97
N GLY A 167 14.66 16.85 -11.84
CA GLY A 167 14.00 15.72 -11.20
C GLY A 167 13.65 16.03 -9.74
N TRP A 168 13.60 14.97 -8.93
CA TRP A 168 13.34 15.06 -7.50
C TRP A 168 14.41 15.88 -6.79
N GLY A 169 13.97 16.81 -5.96
CA GLY A 169 14.79 17.65 -5.11
C GLY A 169 14.71 17.20 -3.66
N SER A 170 14.20 18.08 -2.80
CA SER A 170 14.17 17.91 -1.36
C SER A 170 13.02 17.01 -0.89
N LEU A 171 13.23 16.32 0.21
CA LEU A 171 12.25 15.55 0.98
C LEU A 171 12.40 15.90 2.46
N GLU A 172 11.39 16.54 3.01
CA GLU A 172 11.39 17.05 4.39
C GLU A 172 10.05 16.76 5.08
N PRO A 173 10.02 16.55 6.41
CA PRO A 173 8.75 16.45 7.13
C PRO A 173 8.07 17.82 7.22
N SER A 174 6.76 17.88 6.93
CA SER A 174 6.00 19.14 6.96
C SER A 174 5.07 19.25 8.16
N LEU A 175 4.32 18.19 8.46
CA LEU A 175 3.39 18.15 9.58
C LEU A 175 3.46 16.79 10.25
N GLY A 176 3.56 16.76 11.58
CA GLY A 176 3.45 15.54 12.37
C GLY A 176 2.31 15.64 13.37
N GLY A 177 2.06 14.55 14.09
CA GLY A 177 1.06 14.55 15.17
C GLY A 177 -0.37 14.39 14.66
N THR A 178 -0.56 13.74 13.52
CA THR A 178 -1.87 13.37 12.99
C THR A 178 -2.01 11.85 12.90
N LEU A 179 -3.20 11.33 12.62
CA LEU A 179 -3.47 9.89 12.57
C LEU A 179 -4.09 9.50 11.25
N VAL A 180 -3.62 8.39 10.68
CA VAL A 180 -4.22 7.69 9.53
C VAL A 180 -4.45 8.66 8.37
N ASN A 181 -3.42 9.45 8.03
CA ASN A 181 -3.47 10.33 6.87
C ASN A 181 -3.50 9.47 5.60
N CYS A 182 -4.70 9.32 5.03
CA CYS A 182 -4.90 8.51 3.84
C CYS A 182 -4.75 9.38 2.58
N ALA A 183 -5.84 9.96 2.09
CA ALA A 183 -5.84 10.82 0.90
C ALA A 183 -5.74 12.33 1.21
N GLY A 184 -5.61 13.13 0.15
CA GLY A 184 -5.56 14.59 0.25
C GLY A 184 -5.56 15.25 -1.12
N GLY A 185 -5.79 16.57 -1.15
CA GLY A 185 -5.84 17.35 -2.38
C GLY A 185 -5.60 18.84 -2.12
N PRO A 186 -5.23 19.62 -3.15
CA PRO A 186 -5.03 21.05 -3.00
C PRO A 186 -6.40 21.73 -2.82
N THR A 187 -6.48 22.67 -1.87
CA THR A 187 -7.64 23.56 -1.75
C THR A 187 -7.60 24.60 -2.88
N PRO A 188 -8.75 24.98 -3.49
CA PRO A 188 -8.81 26.01 -4.53
C PRO A 188 -8.32 27.40 -4.09
#